data_AF-A0A7H0GTF7-F1
#
_entry.id   AF-A0A7H0GTF7-F1
#
_cell.length_a   1.000
_cell.length_b   1.000
_cell.length_c   1.000
_cell.angle_alpha   90.00
_cell.angle_beta   90.00
_cell.angle_gamma   90.00
#
_symmetry.space_group_name_H-M   'P 1'
#
loop_
_entity.id
_entity.type
_entity.pdbx_description
1 polymer ?
#
loop_
_entity_poly.entity_id
_entity_poly.type
_entity_poly.pdbx_seq_one_letter_code
_entity_poly.pdbx_strand_id
1 'polypeptide(L)'
;MKLRLLSGFFLLITFFAEAQTPENVSVAEPSPVTRLIQERELLVRQYEEANARRNSLFGNQPSKKDLQEVVETLKGIIRKDTEIVQAVKNDALRRTANIVAEKQQAQQQITVAKTDQSSTQQRFYDLENQIQNLEMRDKQREKKLLDAQAAAKEAEADRTSREMLAVALAVLSAGLLFYIFRLRQRIPARRARR
;
A
#
# COMPACT_ATOMS: atom_id res chain seq x y z
N MET A 1 9.87 -42.40 19.88
CA MET A 1 10.46 -41.10 19.46
C MET A 1 9.44 -40.26 18.71
N LYS A 2 8.49 -39.63 19.42
CA LYS A 2 7.51 -38.70 18.84
C LYS A 2 7.06 -37.73 19.93
N LEU A 3 7.88 -36.75 20.30
CA LEU A 3 7.47 -35.66 21.19
C LEU A 3 8.45 -34.47 21.16
N ARG A 4 8.75 -33.92 19.98
CA ARG A 4 9.60 -32.71 19.85
C ARG A 4 9.22 -31.83 18.65
N LEU A 5 7.92 -31.63 18.40
CA LEU A 5 7.47 -30.77 17.28
C LEU A 5 6.26 -29.87 17.62
N LEU A 6 5.86 -29.79 18.90
CA LEU A 6 4.67 -29.05 19.33
C LEU A 6 4.98 -27.90 20.30
N SER A 7 6.27 -27.56 20.50
CA SER A 7 6.68 -26.47 21.40
C SER A 7 7.08 -25.17 20.69
N GLY A 8 7.13 -25.15 19.35
CA GLY A 8 7.51 -23.96 18.57
C GLY A 8 6.33 -23.08 18.13
N PHE A 9 5.11 -23.62 18.13
CA PHE A 9 3.92 -22.92 17.63
C PHE A 9 3.19 -22.11 18.71
N PHE A 10 3.48 -22.35 19.99
CA PHE A 10 2.82 -21.69 21.13
C PHE A 10 3.56 -20.43 21.63
N LEU A 11 4.75 -20.13 21.07
CA LEU A 11 5.61 -19.02 21.50
C LEU A 11 5.53 -17.80 20.56
N LEU A 12 4.56 -17.77 19.63
CA LEU A 12 4.37 -16.68 18.66
C LEU A 12 3.02 -15.96 18.80
N ILE A 13 2.19 -16.36 19.78
CA ILE A 13 0.85 -15.78 20.01
C ILE A 13 0.83 -14.81 21.21
N THR A 14 1.88 -14.78 22.03
CA THR A 14 1.96 -13.91 23.23
C THR A 14 2.52 -12.51 22.97
N PHE A 15 2.79 -12.14 21.71
CA PHE A 15 3.34 -10.80 21.37
C PHE A 15 2.28 -9.76 20.95
N PHE A 16 0.99 -10.09 21.05
CA PHE A 16 -0.12 -9.13 20.88
C PHE A 16 -0.70 -8.70 22.24
N ALA A 17 0.19 -8.32 23.17
CA ALA A 17 -0.19 -7.62 24.39
C ALA A 17 0.20 -6.14 24.27
N GLU A 18 -0.76 -5.26 24.56
CA GLU A 18 -0.64 -3.81 24.74
C GLU A 18 -0.57 -2.92 23.47
N ALA A 19 -1.62 -2.99 22.66
CA ALA A 19 -2.16 -1.79 22.05
C ALA A 19 -3.03 -1.05 23.07
N GLN A 20 -2.42 -0.49 24.12
CA GLN A 20 -3.10 0.51 24.95
C GLN A 20 -3.30 1.75 24.07
N THR A 21 -4.50 1.91 23.52
CA THR A 21 -4.96 3.19 22.99
C THR A 21 -4.88 4.21 24.12
N PRO A 22 -4.09 5.30 24.01
CA PRO A 22 -4.19 6.38 24.96
C PRO A 22 -5.57 7.00 24.78
N GLU A 23 -6.48 6.61 25.65
CA GLU A 23 -7.69 7.36 25.95
C GLU A 23 -7.22 8.66 26.60
N ASN A 24 -6.81 9.60 25.75
CA ASN A 24 -6.55 10.97 26.13
C ASN A 24 -7.94 11.57 26.44
N VAL A 25 -8.49 11.20 27.59
CA VAL A 25 -9.59 11.91 28.23
C VAL A 25 -8.98 13.26 28.61
N SER A 26 -8.91 14.17 27.64
CA SER A 26 -8.74 15.57 27.93
C SER A 26 -9.97 15.92 28.76
N VAL A 27 -9.80 16.00 30.08
CA VAL A 27 -10.66 16.82 30.91
C VAL A 27 -10.59 18.19 30.26
N ALA A 28 -11.60 18.47 29.42
CA ALA A 28 -11.64 19.69 28.66
C ALA A 28 -11.71 20.81 29.69
N GLU A 29 -10.58 21.49 29.92
CA GLU A 29 -10.59 22.69 30.71
C GLU A 29 -11.70 23.59 30.15
N PRO A 30 -12.62 24.08 30.99
CA PRO A 30 -13.72 24.89 30.51
C PRO A 30 -13.12 26.04 29.73
N SER A 31 -13.54 26.18 28.47
CA SER A 31 -12.97 27.18 27.57
C SER A 31 -12.96 28.55 28.29
N PRO A 32 -11.91 29.37 28.11
CA PRO A 32 -11.79 30.65 28.83
C PRO A 32 -13.04 31.52 28.67
N VAL A 33 -13.73 31.38 27.53
CA VAL A 33 -15.04 31.98 27.25
C VAL A 33 -16.15 31.47 28.20
N THR A 34 -16.24 30.15 28.42
CA THR A 34 -17.23 29.55 29.33
C THR A 34 -17.10 30.08 30.76
N ARG A 35 -15.86 30.24 31.24
CA ARG A 35 -15.61 30.83 32.57
C ARG A 35 -16.08 32.28 32.65
N LEU A 36 -15.76 33.10 31.65
CA LEU A 36 -16.17 34.51 31.62
C LEU A 36 -17.70 34.67 31.51
N ILE A 37 -18.38 33.77 30.81
CA ILE A 37 -19.86 33.74 30.74
C ILE A 37 -20.47 33.46 32.12
N GLN A 38 -19.91 32.52 32.89
CA GLN A 38 -20.36 32.23 34.26
C GLN A 38 -20.15 33.42 35.19
N GLU A 39 -19.00 34.10 35.09
CA GLU A 39 -18.72 35.32 35.85
C GLU A 39 -19.71 36.46 35.51
N ARG A 40 -20.12 36.58 34.24
CA ARG A 40 -21.13 37.54 33.78
C ARG A 40 -22.52 37.22 34.33
N GLU A 41 -22.93 35.96 34.38
CA GLU A 41 -24.22 35.56 34.96
C GLU A 41 -24.34 35.95 36.44
N LEU A 42 -23.25 35.87 37.21
CA LEU A 42 -23.22 36.32 38.60
C LEU A 42 -23.42 37.83 38.73
N LEU A 43 -22.77 38.63 37.86
CA LEU A 43 -22.93 40.08 37.83
C LEU A 43 -24.34 40.52 37.42
N VAL A 44 -24.97 39.79 36.50
CA VAL A 44 -26.36 40.04 36.08
C VAL A 44 -27.33 39.77 37.23
N ARG A 45 -27.14 38.69 38.01
CA ARG A 45 -27.95 38.41 39.19
C ARG A 45 -27.81 39.52 40.25
N GLN A 46 -26.60 40.00 40.50
CA GLN A 46 -26.37 41.13 41.41
C GLN A 46 -27.08 42.41 40.94
N TYR A 47 -27.08 42.67 39.64
CA TYR A 47 -27.86 43.77 39.06
C TYR A 47 -29.36 43.58 39.25
N GLU A 48 -29.90 42.39 38.99
CA GLU A 48 -31.32 42.08 39.15
C GLU A 48 -31.77 42.23 40.61
N GLU A 49 -30.95 41.79 41.57
CA GLU A 49 -31.21 41.97 43.00
C GLU A 49 -31.19 43.45 43.41
N ALA A 50 -30.19 44.22 42.96
CA ALA A 50 -30.12 45.66 43.22
C ALA A 50 -31.32 46.41 42.60
N ASN A 51 -31.74 46.00 41.41
CA ASN A 51 -32.86 46.58 40.68
C ASN A 51 -34.22 46.16 41.30
N ALA A 52 -34.33 44.94 41.82
CA ALA A 52 -35.50 44.47 42.56
C ALA A 52 -35.66 45.19 43.91
N ARG A 53 -34.56 45.44 44.63
CA ARG A 53 -34.57 46.26 45.86
C ARG A 53 -35.07 47.68 45.59
N ARG A 54 -34.73 48.25 44.42
CA ARG A 54 -35.23 49.55 43.95
C ARG A 54 -36.73 49.56 43.65
N ASN A 55 -37.29 48.47 43.12
CA ASN A 55 -38.72 48.36 42.80
C ASN A 55 -39.58 47.90 43.99
N SER A 56 -38.98 47.27 45.00
CA SER A 56 -39.68 46.69 46.16
C SER A 56 -39.96 47.67 47.29
N LEU A 57 -39.32 48.85 47.32
CA LEU A 57 -39.31 49.76 48.46
C LEU A 57 -39.91 51.14 48.15
N PHE A 58 -41.17 51.18 47.70
CA PHE A 58 -42.00 52.38 47.52
C PHE A 58 -41.86 53.10 46.16
N GLY A 59 -43.03 53.42 45.58
CA GLY A 59 -43.10 54.31 44.43
C GLY A 59 -42.50 55.69 44.74
N ASN A 60 -41.81 56.23 43.74
CA ASN A 60 -41.18 57.54 43.63
C ASN A 60 -39.74 57.70 44.18
N GLN A 61 -38.86 57.94 43.20
CA GLN A 61 -37.49 58.47 43.25
C GLN A 61 -36.40 57.60 43.91
N PRO A 62 -35.55 56.93 43.09
CA PRO A 62 -34.41 56.20 43.59
C PRO A 62 -33.39 57.13 44.26
N SER A 63 -32.83 56.68 45.39
CA SER A 63 -31.71 57.37 46.06
C SER A 63 -30.50 57.42 45.13
N LYS A 64 -29.77 58.56 45.10
CA LYS A 64 -28.56 58.72 44.26
C LYS A 64 -27.52 57.61 44.49
N LYS A 65 -27.50 57.03 45.69
CA LYS A 65 -26.60 55.93 46.06
C LYS A 65 -26.92 54.64 45.30
N ASP A 66 -28.20 54.29 45.18
CA ASP A 66 -28.64 53.08 44.48
C ASP A 66 -28.43 53.20 42.97
N LEU A 67 -28.56 54.42 42.43
CA LEU A 67 -28.18 54.70 41.04
C LEU A 67 -26.68 54.53 40.78
N GLN A 68 -25.83 54.90 41.75
CA GLN A 68 -24.39 54.71 41.63
C GLN A 68 -24.01 53.22 41.65
N GLU A 69 -24.61 52.42 42.55
CA GLU A 69 -24.38 50.97 42.63
C GLU A 69 -24.82 50.27 41.34
N VAL A 70 -26.00 50.60 40.81
CA VAL A 70 -26.48 50.04 39.53
C VAL A 70 -25.56 50.41 38.37
N VAL A 71 -25.09 51.66 38.31
CA VAL A 71 -24.16 52.11 37.26
C VAL A 71 -22.80 51.42 37.39
N GLU A 72 -22.31 51.16 38.60
CA GLU A 72 -21.07 50.44 38.85
C GLU A 72 -21.18 48.97 38.43
N THR A 73 -22.28 48.30 38.78
CA THR A 73 -22.55 46.92 38.34
C THR A 73 -22.68 46.83 36.82
N LEU A 74 -23.37 47.78 36.17
CA LEU A 74 -23.46 47.86 34.71
C LEU A 74 -22.09 48.07 34.06
N LYS A 75 -21.22 48.93 34.63
CA LYS A 75 -19.84 49.09 34.16
C LYS A 75 -19.04 47.80 34.31
N GLY A 76 -19.25 47.04 35.39
CA GLY A 76 -18.65 45.73 35.60
C GLY A 76 -19.07 44.72 34.52
N ILE A 77 -20.37 44.64 34.22
CA ILE A 77 -20.93 43.79 33.16
C ILE A 77 -20.32 44.15 31.80
N ILE A 78 -20.28 45.45 31.44
CA ILE A 78 -19.73 45.89 30.15
C ILE A 78 -18.25 45.53 30.00
N ARG A 79 -17.46 45.63 31.07
CA ARG A 79 -16.05 45.20 31.04
C ARG A 79 -15.95 43.69 30.78
N LYS A 80 -16.78 42.88 31.45
CA LYS A 80 -16.79 41.43 31.20
C LYS A 80 -17.31 41.05 29.83
N ASP A 81 -18.32 41.73 29.31
CA ASP A 81 -18.78 41.52 27.93
C ASP A 81 -17.66 41.85 26.91
N THR A 82 -16.84 42.87 27.19
CA THR A 82 -15.68 43.20 26.34
C THR A 82 -14.61 42.11 26.39
N GLU A 83 -14.32 41.58 27.58
CA GLU A 83 -13.38 40.45 27.75
C GLU A 83 -13.90 39.17 27.06
N ILE A 84 -15.20 38.87 27.17
CA ILE A 84 -15.84 37.74 26.48
C ILE A 84 -15.68 37.88 24.97
N VAL A 85 -15.98 39.06 24.41
CA VAL A 85 -15.87 39.30 22.96
C VAL A 85 -14.41 39.12 22.50
N GLN A 86 -13.44 39.59 23.27
CA GLN A 86 -12.02 39.41 22.96
C GLN A 86 -11.62 37.92 23.02
N ALA A 87 -12.05 37.19 24.05
CA ALA A 87 -11.79 35.77 24.20
C ALA A 87 -12.41 34.96 23.04
N VAL A 88 -13.66 35.25 22.65
CA VAL A 88 -14.32 34.61 21.52
C VAL A 88 -13.60 34.88 20.20
N LYS A 89 -13.15 36.11 19.97
CA LYS A 89 -12.36 36.46 18.77
C LYS A 89 -11.04 35.69 18.72
N ASN A 90 -10.33 35.61 19.84
CA ASN A 90 -9.07 34.87 19.93
C ASN A 90 -9.27 33.37 19.71
N ASP A 91 -10.33 32.80 20.28
CA ASP A 91 -10.67 31.39 20.07
C ASP A 91 -11.09 31.12 18.62
N ALA A 92 -11.84 32.02 17.99
CA ALA A 92 -12.19 31.92 16.58
C ALA A 92 -10.92 31.94 15.70
N LEU A 93 -10.00 32.87 15.94
CA LEU A 93 -8.72 32.93 15.21
C LEU A 93 -7.88 31.66 15.40
N ARG A 94 -7.80 31.14 16.62
CA ARG A 94 -7.11 29.87 16.91
C ARG A 94 -7.74 28.69 16.20
N ARG A 95 -9.07 28.58 16.22
CA ARG A 95 -9.79 27.53 15.49
C ARG A 95 -9.56 27.62 13.99
N THR A 96 -9.62 28.82 13.41
CA THR A 96 -9.33 29.02 11.99
C THR A 96 -7.88 28.65 11.66
N ALA A 97 -6.92 29.04 12.48
CA ALA A 97 -5.52 28.67 12.29
C ALA A 97 -5.31 27.15 12.34
N ASN A 98 -5.93 26.46 13.31
CA ASN A 98 -5.87 25.00 13.42
C ASN A 98 -6.50 24.32 12.21
N ILE A 99 -7.70 24.74 11.79
CA ILE A 99 -8.38 24.18 10.61
C ILE A 99 -7.52 24.36 9.35
N VAL A 100 -6.89 25.53 9.18
CA VAL A 100 -6.01 25.79 8.03
C VAL A 100 -4.76 24.91 8.10
N ALA A 101 -4.14 24.78 9.27
CA ALA A 101 -2.97 23.92 9.46
C ALA A 101 -3.30 22.45 9.20
N GLU A 102 -4.41 21.94 9.74
CA GLU A 102 -4.91 20.59 9.50
C GLU A 102 -5.21 20.35 8.02
N LYS A 103 -5.88 21.31 7.36
CA LYS A 103 -6.17 21.23 5.92
C LYS A 103 -4.87 21.18 5.11
N GLN A 104 -3.87 21.96 5.48
CA GLN A 104 -2.58 21.97 4.80
C GLN A 104 -1.82 20.65 5.00
N GLN A 105 -1.83 20.10 6.22
CA GLN A 105 -1.25 18.79 6.51
C GLN A 105 -1.98 17.67 5.73
N ALA A 106 -3.30 17.67 5.72
CA ALA A 106 -4.10 16.72 4.94
C ALA A 106 -3.79 16.82 3.44
N GLN A 107 -3.65 18.04 2.89
CA GLN A 107 -3.29 18.25 1.50
C GLN A 107 -1.89 17.71 1.17
N GLN A 108 -0.92 17.90 2.07
CA GLN A 108 0.43 17.33 1.92
C GLN A 108 0.40 15.81 1.93
N GLN A 109 -0.35 15.19 2.86
CA GLN A 109 -0.50 13.73 2.92
C GLN A 109 -1.13 13.17 1.64
N ILE A 110 -2.18 13.81 1.13
CA ILE A 110 -2.82 13.43 -0.15
C ILE A 110 -1.83 13.54 -1.30
N THR A 111 -1.02 14.59 -1.33
CA THR A 111 -0.02 14.81 -2.39
C THR A 111 1.06 13.73 -2.38
N VAL A 112 1.56 13.38 -1.19
CA VAL A 112 2.53 12.29 -1.01
C VAL A 112 1.93 10.95 -1.44
N ALA A 113 0.72 10.63 -0.97
CA ALA A 113 0.03 9.40 -1.36
C ALA A 113 -0.20 9.29 -2.87
N LYS A 114 -0.60 10.40 -3.51
CA LYS A 114 -0.78 10.45 -4.98
C LYS A 114 0.54 10.27 -5.72
N THR A 115 1.62 10.88 -5.22
CA THR A 115 2.96 10.74 -5.81
C THR A 115 3.48 9.30 -5.69
N ASP A 116 3.24 8.66 -4.56
CA ASP A 116 3.61 7.27 -4.34
C ASP A 116 2.83 6.32 -5.26
N GLN A 117 1.52 6.54 -5.40
CA GLN A 117 0.67 5.82 -6.34
C GLN A 117 1.16 5.95 -7.79
N SER A 118 1.51 7.17 -8.24
CA SER A 118 2.05 7.35 -9.60
C SER A 118 3.39 6.66 -9.79
N SER A 119 4.26 6.70 -8.78
CA SER A 119 5.56 6.02 -8.84
C SER A 119 5.42 4.50 -8.93
N THR A 120 4.43 3.95 -8.21
CA THR A 120 4.10 2.53 -8.24
C THR A 120 3.52 2.13 -9.59
N GLN A 121 2.61 2.92 -10.16
CA GLN A 121 2.09 2.70 -11.52
C GLN A 121 3.20 2.70 -12.57
N GLN A 122 4.14 3.64 -12.49
CA GLN A 122 5.28 3.68 -13.41
C GLN A 122 6.14 2.41 -13.30
N ARG A 123 6.42 1.93 -12.08
CA ARG A 123 7.12 0.65 -11.87
C ARG A 123 6.35 -0.54 -12.45
N PHE A 124 5.02 -0.54 -12.36
CA PHE A 124 4.19 -1.57 -12.97
C PHE A 124 4.34 -1.58 -14.50
N TYR A 125 4.29 -0.41 -15.15
CA TYR A 125 4.51 -0.32 -16.60
C TYR A 125 5.93 -0.75 -17.02
N ASP A 126 6.94 -0.37 -16.24
CA ASP A 126 8.33 -0.80 -16.51
C ASP A 126 8.50 -2.32 -16.36
N LEU A 127 7.84 -2.93 -15.36
CA LEU A 127 7.85 -4.38 -15.18
C LEU A 127 7.09 -5.10 -16.29
N GLU A 128 5.94 -4.57 -16.72
CA GLU A 128 5.17 -5.12 -17.84
C GLU A 128 6.00 -5.14 -19.12
N ASN A 129 6.68 -4.03 -19.44
CA ASN A 129 7.59 -3.94 -20.58
C ASN A 129 8.76 -4.93 -20.46
N GLN A 130 9.33 -5.11 -19.26
CA GLN A 130 10.39 -6.10 -19.04
C GLN A 130 9.90 -7.53 -19.27
N ILE A 131 8.70 -7.87 -18.78
CA ILE A 131 8.09 -9.19 -18.99
C ILE A 131 7.86 -9.43 -20.48
N GLN A 132 7.28 -8.46 -21.20
CA GLN A 132 7.05 -8.59 -22.64
C GLN A 132 8.37 -8.79 -23.41
N ASN A 133 9.42 -8.05 -23.05
CA ASN A 133 10.74 -8.20 -23.66
C ASN A 133 11.36 -9.57 -23.39
N LEU A 134 11.23 -10.08 -22.16
CA LEU A 134 11.71 -11.41 -21.79
C LEU A 134 10.94 -12.50 -22.53
N GLU A 135 9.61 -12.40 -22.61
CA GLU A 135 8.78 -13.35 -23.33
C GLU A 135 9.13 -13.40 -24.82
N MET A 136 9.38 -12.23 -25.45
CA MET A 136 9.85 -12.17 -26.83
C MET A 136 11.20 -12.87 -27.01
N ARG A 137 12.14 -12.69 -26.07
CA ARG A 137 13.45 -13.35 -26.11
C ARG A 137 13.33 -14.86 -25.93
N ASP A 138 12.46 -15.33 -25.06
CA ASP A 138 12.24 -16.75 -24.84
C ASP A 138 11.60 -17.40 -26.07
N LYS A 139 10.60 -16.76 -26.69
CA LYS A 139 10.05 -17.20 -27.98
C LYS A 139 11.10 -17.27 -29.08
N GLN A 140 12.03 -16.31 -29.13
CA GLN A 140 13.14 -16.35 -30.09
C GLN A 140 14.12 -17.49 -29.82
N ARG A 141 14.43 -17.76 -28.54
CA ARG A 141 15.28 -18.90 -28.16
C ARG A 141 14.65 -20.23 -28.50
N GLU A 142 13.36 -20.38 -28.21
CA GLU A 142 12.60 -21.58 -28.54
C GLU A 142 12.61 -21.85 -30.05
N LYS A 143 12.35 -20.83 -30.88
CA LYS A 143 12.47 -20.96 -32.34
C LYS A 143 13.86 -21.39 -32.78
N LYS A 144 14.92 -20.78 -32.24
CA LYS A 144 16.30 -21.17 -32.56
C LYS A 144 16.61 -22.61 -32.17
N LEU A 145 16.08 -23.09 -31.04
CA LEU A 145 16.24 -24.48 -30.62
C LEU A 145 15.51 -25.44 -31.56
N LEU A 146 14.30 -25.09 -31.99
CA LEU A 146 13.55 -25.87 -32.99
C LEU A 146 14.27 -25.91 -34.33
N ASP A 147 14.77 -24.78 -34.81
CA ASP A 147 15.51 -24.69 -36.07
C ASP A 147 16.82 -25.50 -36.00
N ALA A 148 17.55 -25.41 -34.88
CA ALA A 148 18.75 -26.22 -34.67
C ALA A 148 18.45 -27.72 -34.60
N GLN A 149 17.32 -28.10 -33.97
CA GLN A 149 16.89 -29.50 -33.92
C GLN A 149 16.45 -30.01 -35.30
N ALA A 150 15.77 -29.19 -36.10
CA ALA A 150 15.41 -29.51 -37.48
C ALA A 150 16.67 -29.70 -38.35
N ALA A 151 17.63 -28.79 -38.26
CA ALA A 151 18.91 -28.89 -38.98
C ALA A 151 19.71 -30.13 -38.57
N ALA A 152 19.70 -30.51 -37.29
CA ALA A 152 20.33 -31.74 -36.82
C ALA A 152 19.66 -32.99 -37.41
N LYS A 153 18.32 -33.04 -37.43
CA LYS A 153 17.56 -34.16 -38.02
C LYS A 153 17.79 -34.27 -39.54
N GLU A 154 17.87 -33.15 -40.24
CA GLU A 154 18.17 -33.13 -41.68
C GLU A 154 19.59 -33.67 -41.95
N ALA A 155 20.58 -33.24 -41.15
CA ALA A 155 21.95 -33.75 -41.25
C ALA A 155 22.05 -35.25 -40.91
N GLU A 156 21.26 -35.75 -39.96
CA GLU A 156 21.17 -37.19 -39.67
C GLU A 156 20.50 -37.97 -40.80
N ALA A 157 19.43 -37.44 -41.41
CA ALA A 157 18.76 -38.05 -42.56
C ALA A 157 19.71 -38.16 -43.78
N ASP A 158 20.50 -37.12 -44.03
CA ASP A 158 21.51 -37.11 -45.08
C ASP A 158 22.63 -38.14 -44.83
N ARG A 159 23.10 -38.25 -43.58
CA ARG A 159 24.12 -39.26 -43.21
C ARG A 159 23.58 -40.68 -43.33
N THR A 160 22.39 -40.92 -42.77
CA THR A 160 21.75 -42.24 -42.80
C THR A 160 21.42 -42.70 -44.22
N SER A 161 21.00 -41.82 -45.12
CA SER A 161 20.75 -42.20 -46.52
C SER A 161 22.04 -42.67 -47.23
N ARG A 162 23.16 -41.97 -47.00
CA ARG A 162 24.48 -42.36 -47.52
C ARG A 162 24.97 -43.67 -46.92
N GLU A 163 24.82 -43.84 -45.60
CA GLU A 163 25.19 -45.08 -44.91
C GLU A 163 24.33 -46.26 -45.36
N MET A 164 23.02 -46.07 -45.55
CA MET A 164 22.11 -47.10 -46.03
C MET A 164 22.46 -47.57 -47.45
N LEU A 165 22.85 -46.65 -48.35
CA LEU A 165 23.33 -47.01 -49.68
C LEU A 165 24.65 -47.80 -49.62
N ALA A 166 25.60 -47.38 -48.77
CA ALA A 166 26.86 -48.08 -48.59
C ALA A 166 26.64 -49.49 -48.02
N VAL A 167 25.77 -49.63 -47.02
CA VAL A 167 25.37 -50.93 -46.44
C VAL A 167 24.69 -51.80 -47.49
N ALA A 168 23.76 -51.25 -48.28
CA ALA A 168 23.09 -52.00 -49.33
C ALA A 168 24.08 -52.54 -50.39
N LEU A 169 25.02 -51.71 -50.84
CA LEU A 169 26.06 -52.11 -51.80
C LEU A 169 26.98 -53.18 -51.20
N ALA A 170 27.38 -53.01 -49.94
CA ALA A 170 28.22 -53.98 -49.23
C ALA A 170 27.54 -55.35 -49.14
N VAL A 171 26.26 -55.39 -48.77
CA VAL A 171 25.46 -56.63 -48.71
C VAL A 171 25.34 -57.28 -50.10
N LEU A 172 25.08 -56.49 -51.15
CA LEU A 172 25.01 -56.99 -52.53
C LEU A 172 26.34 -57.62 -52.95
N SER A 173 27.46 -56.95 -52.69
CA SER A 173 28.79 -57.44 -53.03
C SER A 173 29.13 -58.75 -52.29
N ALA A 174 28.82 -58.84 -50.99
CA ALA A 174 28.99 -60.04 -50.19
C ALA A 174 28.10 -61.19 -50.69
N GLY A 175 26.85 -60.90 -51.08
CA GLY A 175 25.94 -61.87 -51.67
C GLY A 175 26.46 -62.44 -53.00
N LEU A 176 27.02 -61.59 -53.88
CA LEU A 176 27.66 -62.05 -55.12
C LEU A 176 28.90 -62.90 -54.86
N LEU A 177 29.77 -62.51 -53.92
CA LEU A 177 30.93 -63.32 -53.54
C LEU A 177 30.50 -64.69 -52.99
N PHE A 178 29.47 -64.73 -52.14
CA PHE A 178 28.91 -65.97 -51.63
C PHE A 178 28.32 -66.83 -52.76
N TYR A 179 27.62 -66.22 -53.72
CA TYR A 179 27.09 -66.89 -54.89
C TYR A 179 28.21 -67.51 -55.75
N ILE A 180 29.28 -66.76 -56.02
CA ILE A 180 30.46 -67.25 -56.76
C ILE A 180 31.14 -68.39 -56.01
N PHE A 181 31.31 -68.26 -54.69
CA PHE A 181 31.90 -69.30 -53.85
C PHE A 181 31.09 -70.60 -53.92
N ARG A 182 29.75 -70.50 -53.83
CA ARG A 182 28.84 -71.64 -53.98
C ARG A 182 28.91 -72.24 -55.40
N LEU A 183 29.04 -71.42 -56.44
CA LEU A 183 29.22 -71.88 -57.81
C LEU A 183 30.54 -72.64 -57.98
N ARG A 184 31.65 -72.11 -57.42
CA ARG A 184 32.96 -72.78 -57.44
C ARG A 184 32.93 -74.14 -56.75
N GLN A 185 32.22 -74.27 -55.63
CA GLN A 185 32.06 -75.55 -54.95
C GLN A 185 31.25 -76.57 -55.77
N ARG A 186 30.39 -76.11 -56.68
CA ARG A 186 29.59 -76.98 -57.56
C ARG A 186 30.29 -77.37 -58.85
N ILE A 187 31.39 -76.73 -59.23
CA ILE A 187 32.18 -77.13 -60.40
C ILE A 187 33.13 -78.25 -59.96
N PRO A 188 32.95 -79.50 -60.41
CA PRO A 188 33.91 -80.56 -60.13
C PRO A 188 35.25 -80.16 -60.78
N ALA A 189 36.34 -80.24 -60.01
CA ALA A 189 37.67 -79.94 -60.50
C ALA A 189 38.00 -80.82 -61.72
N ARG A 190 37.82 -80.28 -62.93
CA ARG A 190 38.32 -80.92 -64.13
C ARG A 190 39.84 -80.74 -64.08
N ARG A 191 40.53 -81.75 -63.54
CA ARG A 191 41.99 -81.89 -63.59
C ARG A 191 42.43 -81.53 -65.01
N ALA A 192 43.12 -80.40 -65.15
CA ALA A 192 43.94 -80.12 -66.30
C ALA A 192 45.03 -81.20 -66.32
N ARG A 193 44.85 -82.20 -67.19
CA ARG A 193 45.85 -83.20 -67.52
C ARG A 193 46.78 -82.55 -68.54
N ARG A 194 48.08 -82.55 -68.22
CA ARG A 194 49.16 -82.48 -69.20
C ARG A 194 48.93 -83.47 -70.34
#